data_AF-U1HNG7-F1
#
_entry.id   AF-U1HNG7-F1
#
_cell.length_a   1.000
_cell.length_b   1.000
_cell.length_c   1.000
_cell.angle_alpha   90.00
_cell.angle_beta   90.00
_cell.angle_gamma   90.00
#
_symmetry.space_group_name_H-M   'P 1'
#
loop_
_entity.id
_entity.type
_entity.pdbx_description
1 polymer ?
#
loop_
_entity_poly.entity_id
_entity_poly.type
_entity_poly.pdbx_seq_one_letter_code
_entity_poly.pdbx_strand_id
1 'polypeptide(L)'
;MDVNTIIQRAMLEYDHTKPFGDEGANALYPWYTTQQRFLSAPQTPKVMEEDMKEQPRQFSCRSTLERLPPEILLTILEMVDIASLVAFASTNSNIRHYVRSMPHIAKILQEPHASNAIARMLYAGTARNFQIRAFMKAWASSSCDLCPSSQKSETDAFATEICLLRCCRVCRGCETQERSISFLPLSMASQCFEMEIRDDMHEGTAQAHVLWASEWIHGTGRLPAKQGRYKTVQVISTDVLMRMVIDKYRAFPCPKGFMGYIRDLVHKYMRVRNISRASVMHVRIAKALTIRGFGRAVDKAWEEMGLSFKAAKRSLIASLPYLESKGSPMAVDRGFTCEGCFRDERLDRRSFLHRYPRSRQVWLRGQVMNHFIECATAQAIAAGGYLTIKAEDKLLSELLFKACSYWREPDSVPQMVRNLVFTRPGEFNWTAHNFMLWHQKTLKYVTEKGEDVVQRRERMENLVRRWDYKKARAIQLVRNQRLGRIYAPSSSARSA
;
A
#
# COMPACT_ATOMS: atom_id res chain seq x y z
N MET A 1 27.71 -38.97 3.60
CA MET A 1 27.12 -37.97 4.49
C MET A 1 25.89 -37.43 3.76
N ASP A 2 24.68 -37.58 4.32
CA ASP A 2 23.44 -37.18 3.62
C ASP A 2 23.42 -35.65 3.43
N VAL A 3 22.83 -35.18 2.32
CA VAL A 3 22.71 -33.76 1.97
C VAL A 3 21.99 -33.00 3.08
N ASN A 4 20.99 -33.59 3.72
CA ASN A 4 20.31 -32.99 4.88
C ASN A 4 21.26 -32.81 6.07
N THR A 5 22.18 -33.75 6.30
CA THR A 5 23.18 -33.66 7.37
C THR A 5 24.23 -32.57 7.08
N ILE A 6 24.62 -32.40 5.82
CA ILE A 6 25.55 -31.32 5.40
C ILE A 6 24.88 -29.95 5.57
N ILE A 7 23.60 -29.83 5.17
CA ILE A 7 22.80 -28.60 5.35
C ILE A 7 22.62 -28.28 6.83
N GLN A 8 22.23 -29.25 7.66
CA GLN A 8 22.08 -29.05 9.11
C GLN A 8 23.39 -28.63 9.77
N ARG A 9 24.53 -29.22 9.38
CA ARG A 9 25.84 -28.87 9.94
C ARG A 9 26.29 -27.46 9.53
N ALA A 10 26.07 -27.07 8.27
CA ALA A 10 26.35 -25.72 7.79
C ALA A 10 25.42 -24.66 8.43
N MET A 11 24.17 -25.01 8.76
CA MET A 11 23.24 -24.14 9.47
C MET A 11 23.56 -24.03 10.97
N LEU A 12 24.06 -25.09 11.61
CA LEU A 12 24.44 -25.09 13.04
C LEU A 12 25.72 -24.29 13.35
N GLU A 13 26.61 -24.13 12.37
CA GLU A 13 27.78 -23.25 12.48
C GLU A 13 27.41 -21.76 12.35
N TYR A 14 26.15 -21.44 11.97
CA TYR A 14 25.64 -20.09 11.82
C TYR A 14 24.70 -19.73 12.99
N ASP A 15 25.19 -18.93 13.93
CA ASP A 15 24.45 -18.54 15.14
C ASP A 15 23.37 -17.49 14.82
N HIS A 16 22.12 -17.94 14.69
CA HIS A 16 20.94 -17.09 14.48
C HIS A 16 20.49 -16.32 15.73
N THR A 17 21.12 -16.54 16.90
CA THR A 17 20.62 -16.06 18.21
C THR A 17 21.38 -14.86 18.77
N LYS A 18 22.49 -14.42 18.14
CA LYS A 18 23.12 -13.15 18.53
C LYS A 18 22.27 -11.97 18.04
N PRO A 19 21.66 -11.18 18.94
CA PRO A 19 21.13 -9.89 18.53
C PRO A 19 22.29 -9.05 18.00
N PHE A 20 22.11 -8.45 16.82
CA PHE A 20 23.04 -7.47 16.29
C PHE A 20 23.23 -6.38 17.35
N GLY A 21 24.43 -6.32 17.94
CA GLY A 21 24.75 -5.36 18.99
C GLY A 21 24.57 -3.92 18.52
N ASP A 22 24.13 -3.05 19.43
CA ASP A 22 23.77 -1.65 19.21
C ASP A 22 24.91 -0.74 18.71
N GLU A 23 26.13 -1.26 18.55
CA GLU A 23 27.25 -0.54 17.95
C GLU A 23 27.38 -0.76 16.42
N GLY A 24 26.43 -1.50 15.81
CA GLY A 24 26.39 -1.80 14.37
C GLY A 24 25.42 -0.97 13.52
N ALA A 25 24.72 0.03 14.09
CA ALA A 25 23.68 0.78 13.38
C ALA A 25 24.17 1.58 12.15
N ASN A 26 25.49 1.84 12.06
CA ASN A 26 26.11 2.52 10.92
C ASN A 26 26.71 1.56 9.86
N ALA A 27 26.73 0.24 10.10
CA ALA A 27 27.26 -0.76 9.15
C ALA A 27 26.19 -1.38 8.24
N LEU A 28 24.90 -1.10 8.49
CA LEU A 28 23.77 -1.49 7.64
C LEU A 28 23.54 -0.53 6.46
N TYR A 29 24.43 0.42 6.17
CA TYR A 29 24.25 1.40 5.10
C TYR A 29 24.86 1.11 3.71
N PRO A 30 25.52 -0.04 3.42
CA PRO A 30 25.83 -0.39 2.05
C PRO A 30 24.69 -1.05 1.27
N TRP A 31 23.62 -1.59 1.88
CA TRP A 31 22.76 -2.56 1.17
C TRP A 31 21.91 -1.99 0.01
N TYR A 32 21.55 -0.69 0.02
CA TYR A 32 20.80 -0.07 -1.08
C TYR A 32 21.72 0.33 -2.25
N THR A 33 22.91 0.86 -1.94
CA THR A 33 24.01 1.10 -2.91
C THR A 33 24.61 -0.22 -3.40
N THR A 34 24.63 -1.26 -2.58
CA THR A 34 25.05 -2.63 -2.94
C THR A 34 23.95 -3.35 -3.68
N GLN A 35 22.64 -3.09 -3.50
CA GLN A 35 21.62 -3.56 -4.43
C GLN A 35 21.80 -2.92 -5.81
N GLN A 36 22.02 -1.60 -5.90
CA GLN A 36 22.36 -0.97 -7.18
C GLN A 36 23.71 -1.45 -7.74
N ARG A 37 24.75 -1.70 -6.95
CA ARG A 37 26.02 -2.31 -7.44
C ARG A 37 25.88 -3.81 -7.74
N PHE A 38 24.97 -4.52 -7.07
CA PHE A 38 24.65 -5.92 -7.29
C PHE A 38 23.81 -6.10 -8.56
N LEU A 39 23.00 -5.11 -8.93
CA LEU A 39 22.11 -5.12 -10.08
C LEU A 39 22.69 -4.39 -11.31
N SER A 40 23.64 -3.47 -11.12
CA SER A 40 24.10 -2.56 -12.20
C SER A 40 25.60 -2.60 -12.53
N ALA A 41 26.41 -3.44 -11.89
CA ALA A 41 27.85 -3.49 -12.20
C ALA A 41 28.10 -4.17 -13.58
N PRO A 42 28.61 -3.46 -14.60
CA PRO A 42 29.07 -4.09 -15.82
C PRO A 42 30.35 -4.89 -15.52
N GLN A 43 30.43 -6.11 -16.04
CA GLN A 43 31.72 -6.78 -16.14
C GLN A 43 32.47 -6.17 -17.31
N THR A 44 33.45 -5.30 -17.05
CA THR A 44 34.52 -5.10 -18.02
C THR A 44 35.52 -6.24 -17.84
N PRO A 45 35.84 -7.01 -18.90
CA PRO A 45 36.95 -7.95 -18.84
C PRO A 45 38.24 -7.14 -18.76
N LYS A 46 38.84 -7.09 -17.57
CA LYS A 46 40.24 -6.66 -17.44
C LYS A 46 41.12 -7.79 -17.96
N VAL A 47 41.58 -7.62 -19.20
CA VAL A 47 42.83 -8.22 -19.65
C VAL A 47 43.92 -7.69 -18.72
N MET A 48 44.60 -8.58 -18.01
CA MET A 48 45.80 -8.25 -17.25
C MET A 48 46.92 -9.17 -17.72
N GLU A 49 47.83 -8.57 -18.49
CA GLU A 49 49.22 -9.01 -18.56
C GLU A 49 49.90 -8.74 -17.22
N GLU A 50 50.56 -9.80 -16.76
CA GLU A 50 51.81 -9.91 -15.98
C GLU A 50 52.29 -8.70 -15.16
N ASP A 51 52.37 -8.91 -13.83
CA ASP A 51 53.67 -8.76 -13.16
C ASP A 51 53.71 -9.51 -11.83
N MET A 52 54.65 -10.43 -11.74
CA MET A 52 54.81 -11.43 -10.69
C MET A 52 55.62 -10.86 -9.52
N LYS A 53 54.94 -10.36 -8.48
CA LYS A 53 55.53 -10.13 -7.16
C LYS A 53 54.81 -11.00 -6.13
N GLU A 54 55.58 -11.84 -5.44
CA GLU A 54 55.15 -12.77 -4.40
C GLU A 54 54.29 -12.05 -3.35
N GLN A 55 52.97 -12.25 -3.46
CA GLN A 55 52.03 -11.87 -2.41
C GLN A 55 52.11 -12.89 -1.27
N PRO A 56 51.93 -12.44 -0.01
CA PRO A 56 51.90 -13.34 1.14
C PRO A 56 50.86 -14.43 0.88
N ARG A 57 51.23 -15.69 1.12
CA ARG A 57 50.34 -16.86 1.01
C ARG A 57 49.17 -16.68 1.96
N GLN A 58 48.14 -15.97 1.50
CA GLN A 58 46.83 -15.94 2.13
C GLN A 58 46.32 -17.37 2.05
N PHE A 59 46.39 -18.09 3.17
CA PHE A 59 45.55 -19.26 3.41
C PHE A 59 44.11 -18.77 3.41
N SER A 60 43.54 -18.58 2.22
CA SER A 60 42.11 -18.44 2.04
C SER A 60 41.53 -19.75 2.55
N CYS A 61 41.02 -19.73 3.78
CA CYS A 61 40.13 -20.78 4.26
C CYS A 61 38.88 -20.69 3.40
N ARG A 62 38.95 -21.28 2.19
CA ARG A 62 37.79 -21.48 1.33
C ARG A 62 36.74 -22.14 2.21
N SER A 63 35.62 -21.45 2.36
CA SER A 63 34.51 -21.96 3.15
C SER A 63 34.19 -23.39 2.73
N THR A 64 33.79 -24.26 3.65
CA THR A 64 33.46 -25.67 3.34
C THR A 64 32.45 -25.78 2.19
N LEU A 65 31.59 -24.77 2.01
CA LEU A 65 30.64 -24.64 0.89
C LEU A 65 31.31 -24.48 -0.48
N GLU A 66 32.46 -23.80 -0.60
CA GLU A 66 33.18 -23.62 -1.87
C GLU A 66 33.88 -24.89 -2.36
N ARG A 67 33.99 -25.91 -1.50
CA ARG A 67 34.56 -27.21 -1.87
C ARG A 67 33.50 -28.16 -2.44
N LEU A 68 32.22 -27.78 -2.37
CA LEU A 68 31.15 -28.59 -2.92
C LEU A 68 31.15 -28.53 -4.46
N PRO A 69 30.81 -29.63 -5.15
CA PRO A 69 30.53 -29.58 -6.57
C PRO A 69 29.46 -28.52 -6.90
N PRO A 70 29.59 -27.79 -8.03
CA PRO A 70 28.67 -26.73 -8.41
C PRO A 70 27.19 -27.15 -8.36
N GLU A 71 26.88 -28.39 -8.74
CA GLU A 71 25.52 -28.94 -8.78
C GLU A 71 24.92 -29.05 -7.38
N ILE A 72 25.73 -29.51 -6.41
CA ILE A 72 25.33 -29.62 -5.00
C ILE A 72 25.16 -28.23 -4.40
N LEU A 73 26.09 -27.32 -4.69
CA LEU A 73 26.01 -25.94 -4.23
C LEU A 73 24.74 -25.25 -4.75
N LEU A 74 24.44 -25.36 -6.05
CA LEU A 74 23.21 -24.81 -6.63
C LEU A 74 21.95 -25.42 -6.01
N THR A 75 21.95 -26.73 -5.75
CA THR A 75 20.83 -27.40 -5.07
C THR A 75 20.61 -26.84 -3.67
N ILE A 76 21.68 -26.63 -2.89
CA ILE A 76 21.60 -26.02 -1.56
C ILE A 76 21.09 -24.58 -1.67
N LEU A 77 21.61 -23.79 -2.61
CA LEU A 77 21.20 -22.40 -2.84
C LEU A 77 19.73 -22.29 -3.27
N GLU A 78 19.14 -23.33 -3.87
CA GLU A 78 17.71 -23.37 -4.18
C GLU A 78 16.81 -23.75 -2.99
N MET A 79 17.37 -24.41 -1.98
CA MET A 79 16.66 -24.85 -0.78
C MET A 79 16.70 -23.84 0.37
N VAL A 80 17.63 -22.90 0.35
CA VAL A 80 17.70 -21.82 1.35
C VAL A 80 16.58 -20.79 1.14
N ASP A 81 16.20 -20.13 2.22
CA ASP A 81 15.26 -19.01 2.15
C ASP A 81 15.89 -17.81 1.43
N ILE A 82 15.04 -16.89 0.96
CA ILE A 82 15.46 -15.74 0.17
C ILE A 82 16.40 -14.82 0.97
N ALA A 83 16.22 -14.68 2.29
CA ALA A 83 17.08 -13.82 3.09
C ALA A 83 18.49 -14.41 3.20
N SER A 84 18.59 -15.71 3.50
CA SER A 84 19.85 -16.46 3.55
C SER A 84 20.55 -16.49 2.18
N LEU A 85 19.81 -16.67 1.08
CA LEU A 85 20.35 -16.63 -0.28
C LEU A 85 21.02 -15.29 -0.58
N VAL A 86 20.35 -14.19 -0.23
CA VAL A 86 20.88 -12.83 -0.39
C VAL A 86 22.08 -12.60 0.52
N ALA A 87 22.03 -13.07 1.77
CA ALA A 87 23.14 -12.98 2.71
C ALA A 87 24.39 -13.71 2.17
N PHE A 88 24.25 -14.96 1.70
CA PHE A 88 25.36 -15.72 1.10
C PHE A 88 25.95 -15.01 -0.13
N ALA A 89 25.11 -14.50 -1.03
CA ALA A 89 25.58 -13.75 -2.20
C ALA A 89 26.26 -12.41 -1.82
N SER A 90 25.91 -11.83 -0.67
CA SER A 90 26.51 -10.57 -0.21
C SER A 90 27.92 -10.78 0.38
N THR A 91 28.14 -11.87 1.10
CA THR A 91 29.38 -12.14 1.84
C THR A 91 30.44 -12.88 1.03
N ASN A 92 30.05 -13.64 0.00
CA ASN A 92 30.98 -14.46 -0.78
C ASN A 92 30.85 -14.19 -2.29
N SER A 93 31.94 -13.74 -2.94
CA SER A 93 31.95 -13.41 -4.38
C SER A 93 31.76 -14.63 -5.28
N ASN A 94 32.25 -15.80 -4.87
CA ASN A 94 32.09 -17.05 -5.64
C ASN A 94 30.64 -17.50 -5.57
N ILE A 95 30.05 -17.55 -4.37
CA ILE A 95 28.62 -17.88 -4.22
C ILE A 95 27.75 -16.85 -4.96
N ARG A 96 28.10 -15.56 -4.92
CA ARG A 96 27.42 -14.52 -5.72
C ARG A 96 27.36 -14.85 -7.21
N HIS A 97 28.44 -15.41 -7.77
CA HIS A 97 28.46 -15.81 -9.17
C HIS A 97 27.46 -16.94 -9.43
N TYR A 98 27.43 -17.97 -8.58
CA TYR A 98 26.45 -19.06 -8.67
C TYR A 98 25.00 -18.58 -8.50
N VAL A 99 24.73 -17.72 -7.52
CA VAL A 99 23.39 -17.16 -7.32
C VAL A 99 22.94 -16.36 -8.54
N ARG A 100 23.83 -15.61 -9.18
CA ARG A 100 23.50 -14.86 -10.41
C ARG A 100 23.31 -15.74 -11.64
N SER A 101 23.97 -16.89 -11.71
CA SER A 101 23.80 -17.83 -12.81
C SER A 101 22.52 -18.67 -12.69
N MET A 102 21.85 -18.67 -11.53
CA MET A 102 20.54 -19.30 -11.37
C MET A 102 19.50 -18.66 -12.30
N PRO A 103 18.80 -19.44 -13.15
CA PRO A 103 17.81 -18.92 -14.09
C PRO A 103 16.70 -18.10 -13.42
N HIS A 104 16.26 -18.54 -12.23
CA HIS A 104 15.24 -17.84 -11.44
C HIS A 104 15.70 -16.45 -11.00
N ILE A 105 16.95 -16.32 -10.54
CA ILE A 105 17.50 -15.05 -10.10
C ILE A 105 17.69 -14.13 -11.31
N ALA A 106 18.29 -14.61 -12.39
CA ALA A 106 18.46 -13.83 -13.62
C ALA A 106 17.14 -13.21 -14.08
N LYS A 107 16.04 -13.96 -14.06
CA LYS A 107 14.71 -13.44 -14.43
C LYS A 107 14.15 -12.45 -13.43
N ILE A 108 14.32 -12.67 -12.12
CA ILE A 108 13.93 -11.69 -11.09
C ILE A 108 14.66 -10.36 -11.32
N LEU A 109 15.95 -10.40 -11.66
CA LEU A 109 16.76 -9.20 -11.90
C LEU A 109 16.32 -8.44 -13.17
N GLN A 110 15.85 -9.17 -14.19
CA GLN A 110 15.33 -8.56 -15.43
C GLN A 110 13.95 -7.90 -15.24
N GLU A 111 13.19 -8.29 -14.22
CA GLU A 111 11.81 -7.83 -14.00
C GLU A 111 11.71 -6.92 -12.77
N PRO A 112 11.53 -5.59 -12.95
CA PRO A 112 11.53 -4.64 -11.85
C PRO A 112 10.49 -4.93 -10.75
N HIS A 113 9.32 -5.47 -11.13
CA HIS A 113 8.25 -5.80 -10.18
C HIS A 113 8.62 -6.98 -9.27
N ALA A 114 9.31 -7.98 -9.82
CA ALA A 114 9.77 -9.14 -9.04
C ALA A 114 10.92 -8.76 -8.11
N SER A 115 11.90 -8.02 -8.63
CA SER A 115 12.97 -7.44 -7.82
C SER A 115 12.41 -6.58 -6.68
N ASN A 116 11.41 -5.74 -6.96
CA ASN A 116 10.72 -4.94 -5.94
C ASN A 116 9.99 -5.83 -4.91
N ALA A 117 9.30 -6.88 -5.33
CA ALA A 117 8.65 -7.81 -4.41
C ALA A 117 9.65 -8.47 -3.45
N ILE A 118 10.78 -8.97 -3.97
CA ILE A 118 11.88 -9.55 -3.15
C ILE A 118 12.45 -8.50 -2.19
N ALA A 119 12.75 -7.29 -2.66
CA ALA A 119 13.26 -6.21 -1.82
C ALA A 119 12.29 -5.90 -0.67
N ARG A 120 10.99 -5.92 -0.96
CA ARG A 120 9.95 -5.70 0.04
C ARG A 120 9.78 -6.87 1.00
N MET A 121 9.99 -8.12 0.56
CA MET A 121 10.04 -9.28 1.46
C MET A 121 11.23 -9.20 2.42
N LEU A 122 12.41 -8.81 1.93
CA LEU A 122 13.59 -8.58 2.77
C LEU A 122 13.31 -7.47 3.79
N TYR A 123 12.77 -6.35 3.33
CA TYR A 123 12.42 -5.22 4.20
C TYR A 123 11.36 -5.56 5.24
N ALA A 124 10.34 -6.34 4.86
CA ALA A 124 9.30 -6.80 5.77
C ALA A 124 9.74 -8.01 6.63
N GLY A 125 10.97 -8.49 6.49
CA GLY A 125 11.45 -9.69 7.19
C GLY A 125 10.74 -10.99 6.81
N THR A 126 9.95 -11.02 5.73
CA THR A 126 9.25 -12.23 5.28
C THR A 126 10.09 -13.09 4.35
N ALA A 127 11.19 -12.57 3.81
CA ALA A 127 12.10 -13.30 2.94
C ALA A 127 12.67 -14.57 3.60
N ARG A 128 12.83 -14.57 4.93
CA ARG A 128 13.28 -15.73 5.71
C ARG A 128 12.29 -16.90 5.75
N ASN A 129 11.03 -16.64 5.43
CA ASN A 129 9.96 -17.64 5.50
C ASN A 129 9.79 -18.41 4.19
N PHE A 130 10.47 -18.01 3.10
CA PHE A 130 10.20 -18.53 1.77
C PHE A 130 11.47 -18.79 0.98
N GLN A 131 11.50 -19.94 0.31
CA GLN A 131 12.51 -20.28 -0.69
C GLN A 131 12.25 -19.53 -2.00
N ILE A 132 13.31 -19.36 -2.80
CA ILE A 132 13.20 -18.75 -4.13
C ILE A 132 12.24 -19.52 -5.04
N ARG A 133 12.23 -20.85 -4.98
CA ARG A 133 11.31 -21.72 -5.74
C ARG A 133 9.84 -21.46 -5.39
N ALA A 134 9.53 -21.24 -4.10
CA ALA A 134 8.17 -20.92 -3.66
C ALA A 134 7.70 -19.57 -4.22
N PHE A 135 8.58 -18.57 -4.20
CA PHE A 135 8.31 -17.26 -4.81
C PHE A 135 8.10 -17.37 -6.33
N MET A 136 8.95 -18.12 -7.04
CA MET A 136 8.80 -18.33 -8.48
C MET A 136 7.49 -19.03 -8.82
N LYS A 137 7.09 -20.04 -8.03
CA LYS A 137 5.80 -20.73 -8.19
C LYS A 137 4.62 -19.77 -8.01
N ALA A 138 4.66 -18.90 -7.00
CA ALA A 138 3.63 -17.89 -6.79
C ALA A 138 3.60 -16.88 -7.94
N TRP A 139 4.77 -16.41 -8.39
CA TRP A 139 4.87 -15.45 -9.50
C TRP A 139 4.35 -16.02 -10.83
N ALA A 140 4.66 -17.28 -11.11
CA ALA A 140 4.20 -18.02 -12.28
C ALA A 140 2.75 -18.55 -12.15
N SER A 141 2.03 -18.23 -11.07
CA SER A 141 0.60 -18.54 -10.95
C SER A 141 -0.22 -17.32 -11.37
N SER A 142 -1.23 -17.51 -12.23
CA SER A 142 -2.24 -16.48 -12.54
C SER A 142 -3.44 -16.56 -11.59
N SER A 143 -3.55 -17.66 -10.84
CA SER A 143 -4.72 -17.99 -10.03
C SER A 143 -4.60 -17.43 -8.62
N CYS A 144 -5.72 -17.00 -8.05
CA CYS A 144 -5.78 -16.59 -6.65
C CYS A 144 -5.76 -17.83 -5.72
N ASP A 145 -4.84 -17.85 -4.75
CA ASP A 145 -4.71 -18.94 -3.78
C ASP A 145 -5.81 -18.94 -2.71
N LEU A 146 -6.59 -17.86 -2.65
CA LEU A 146 -7.55 -17.60 -1.57
C LEU A 146 -9.01 -17.68 -2.00
N CYS A 147 -9.26 -17.70 -3.31
CA CYS A 147 -10.58 -17.99 -3.84
C CYS A 147 -10.90 -19.47 -3.52
N PRO A 148 -12.04 -19.78 -2.88
CA PRO A 148 -12.43 -21.17 -2.63
C PRO A 148 -12.57 -21.90 -3.97
N SER A 149 -12.22 -23.19 -4.00
CA SER A 149 -12.26 -24.02 -5.21
C SER A 149 -13.62 -23.99 -5.91
N SER A 150 -14.71 -23.93 -5.15
CA SER A 150 -16.08 -23.82 -5.66
C SER A 150 -16.39 -22.49 -6.38
N GLN A 151 -15.59 -21.44 -6.17
CA GLN A 151 -15.74 -20.14 -6.85
C GLN A 151 -14.72 -19.94 -7.97
N LYS A 152 -13.76 -20.87 -8.15
CA LYS A 152 -12.72 -20.73 -9.19
C LYS A 152 -13.31 -20.85 -10.60
N SER A 153 -14.32 -21.69 -10.83
CA SER A 153 -14.89 -21.88 -12.18
C SER A 153 -15.64 -20.66 -12.74
N GLU A 154 -16.33 -19.89 -11.90
CA GLU A 154 -17.04 -18.66 -12.33
C GLU A 154 -16.17 -17.40 -12.20
N THR A 155 -15.14 -17.45 -11.35
CA THR A 155 -14.26 -16.31 -11.06
C THR A 155 -12.81 -16.75 -11.00
N ASP A 156 -12.29 -17.27 -12.13
CA ASP A 156 -10.85 -17.38 -12.40
C ASP A 156 -10.25 -15.97 -12.52
N ALA A 157 -10.35 -15.22 -11.41
CA ALA A 157 -9.97 -13.86 -11.29
C ALA A 157 -8.46 -13.84 -11.23
N PHE A 158 -7.87 -13.25 -12.27
CA PHE A 158 -6.45 -13.06 -12.38
C PHE A 158 -5.92 -12.36 -11.12
N ALA A 159 -4.92 -12.99 -10.50
CA ALA A 159 -4.28 -12.47 -9.31
C ALA A 159 -3.15 -11.51 -9.69
N THR A 160 -3.43 -10.21 -9.64
CA THR A 160 -2.43 -9.16 -9.93
C THR A 160 -1.42 -8.95 -8.81
N GLU A 161 -1.81 -9.31 -7.58
CA GLU A 161 -1.01 -9.03 -6.40
C GLU A 161 -0.38 -10.32 -5.85
N ILE A 162 0.77 -10.15 -5.19
CA ILE A 162 1.37 -11.15 -4.32
C ILE A 162 1.29 -10.69 -2.86
N CYS A 163 0.79 -11.54 -1.99
CA CYS A 163 0.83 -11.36 -0.55
C CYS A 163 2.22 -11.76 -0.05
N LEU A 164 3.03 -10.78 0.35
CA LEU A 164 4.41 -10.99 0.79
C LEU A 164 4.50 -11.73 2.13
N LEU A 165 3.42 -11.70 2.92
CA LEU A 165 3.31 -12.42 4.19
C LEU A 165 3.15 -13.93 4.01
N ARG A 166 2.57 -14.34 2.88
CA ARG A 166 2.22 -15.75 2.59
C ARG A 166 2.91 -16.30 1.33
N CYS A 167 3.62 -15.45 0.60
CA CYS A 167 4.19 -15.75 -0.71
C CYS A 167 3.16 -16.41 -1.65
N CYS A 168 1.97 -15.81 -1.75
CA CYS A 168 0.85 -16.38 -2.50
C CYS A 168 0.15 -15.31 -3.34
N ARG A 169 -0.50 -15.74 -4.41
CA ARG A 169 -1.25 -14.89 -5.33
C ARG A 169 -2.60 -14.50 -4.78
N VAL A 170 -2.95 -13.23 -4.98
CA VAL A 170 -4.20 -12.65 -4.47
C VAL A 170 -4.88 -11.84 -5.56
N CYS A 171 -6.12 -12.19 -5.89
CA CYS A 171 -6.95 -11.34 -6.74
C CYS A 171 -7.43 -10.10 -5.97
N ARG A 172 -7.69 -9.01 -6.70
CA ARG A 172 -8.18 -7.75 -6.13
C ARG A 172 -9.49 -7.92 -5.34
N GLY A 173 -10.34 -8.86 -5.73
CA GLY A 173 -11.52 -9.26 -4.94
C GLY A 173 -11.15 -9.75 -3.54
N CYS A 174 -10.22 -10.70 -3.42
CA CYS A 174 -9.74 -11.21 -2.13
C CYS A 174 -8.98 -10.16 -1.32
N GLU A 175 -8.18 -9.34 -2.00
CA GLU A 175 -7.46 -8.20 -1.42
C GLU A 175 -8.40 -7.19 -0.75
N THR A 176 -9.38 -6.70 -1.51
CA THR A 176 -10.32 -5.66 -1.07
C THR A 176 -11.33 -6.15 -0.05
N GLN A 177 -11.70 -7.43 -0.09
CA GLN A 177 -12.59 -8.01 0.92
C GLN A 177 -11.89 -8.32 2.24
N GLU A 178 -10.61 -7.95 2.37
CA GLU A 178 -9.72 -8.26 3.51
C GLU A 178 -9.63 -9.75 3.84
N ARG A 179 -10.11 -10.60 2.91
CA ARG A 179 -10.03 -12.06 3.02
C ARG A 179 -8.57 -12.50 2.99
N SER A 180 -7.70 -11.77 2.33
CA SER A 180 -6.38 -12.28 1.97
C SER A 180 -5.24 -11.97 2.92
N ILE A 181 -5.28 -10.80 3.53
CA ILE A 181 -4.12 -10.23 4.24
C ILE A 181 -4.65 -9.59 5.52
N SER A 182 -5.37 -10.41 6.29
CA SER A 182 -5.70 -10.08 7.67
C SER A 182 -4.47 -10.45 8.50
N PHE A 183 -3.88 -9.46 9.16
CA PHE A 183 -2.80 -9.66 10.11
C PHE A 183 -3.06 -8.79 11.33
N LEU A 184 -2.57 -9.24 12.47
CA LEU A 184 -2.68 -8.50 13.73
C LEU A 184 -1.29 -8.05 14.16
N PRO A 185 -1.15 -6.88 14.80
CA PRO A 185 0.04 -6.58 15.59
C PRO A 185 0.29 -7.71 16.59
N LEU A 186 1.55 -8.13 16.72
CA LEU A 186 1.90 -9.25 17.58
C LEU A 186 1.50 -9.00 19.03
N SER A 187 1.72 -7.77 19.52
CA SER A 187 1.29 -7.34 20.86
C SER A 187 -0.21 -7.47 21.07
N MET A 188 -1.03 -7.13 20.07
CA MET A 188 -2.47 -7.33 20.10
C MET A 188 -2.81 -8.82 20.10
N ALA A 189 -2.18 -9.62 19.24
CA ALA A 189 -2.42 -11.06 19.17
C ALA A 189 -2.10 -11.75 20.50
N SER A 190 -0.94 -11.47 21.09
CA SER A 190 -0.50 -12.00 22.38
C SER A 190 -1.45 -11.63 23.51
N GLN A 191 -1.89 -10.37 23.60
CA GLN A 191 -2.84 -9.91 24.62
C GLN A 191 -4.26 -10.45 24.39
N CYS A 192 -4.70 -10.50 23.14
CA CYS A 192 -6.06 -10.90 22.78
C CYS A 192 -6.29 -12.40 23.00
N PHE A 193 -5.28 -13.22 22.70
CA PHE A 193 -5.38 -14.68 22.82
C PHE A 193 -4.63 -15.24 24.02
N GLU A 194 -4.06 -14.38 24.87
CA GLU A 194 -3.26 -14.75 26.06
C GLU A 194 -2.14 -15.74 25.69
N MET A 195 -1.40 -15.45 24.63
CA MET A 195 -0.33 -16.30 24.09
C MET A 195 1.01 -15.58 24.11
N GLU A 196 2.08 -16.32 24.43
CA GLU A 196 3.43 -15.88 24.14
C GLU A 196 3.74 -16.22 22.69
N ILE A 197 3.78 -15.19 21.85
CA ILE A 197 4.15 -15.33 20.45
C ILE A 197 5.57 -14.77 20.31
N ARG A 198 6.53 -15.65 20.00
CA ARG A 198 7.93 -15.26 19.81
C ARG A 198 8.18 -14.86 18.35
N ASP A 199 9.04 -13.88 18.13
CA ASP A 199 9.29 -13.26 16.82
C ASP A 199 10.09 -14.12 15.84
N ASP A 200 10.85 -15.07 16.39
CA ASP A 200 11.82 -15.93 15.73
C ASP A 200 11.20 -17.23 15.20
N MET A 201 10.00 -17.60 15.66
CA MET A 201 9.54 -18.98 15.53
C MET A 201 8.45 -19.25 14.48
N HIS A 202 7.91 -18.25 13.79
CA HIS A 202 6.65 -18.46 13.07
C HIS A 202 6.64 -17.99 11.61
N GLU A 203 6.44 -18.96 10.71
CA GLU A 203 5.99 -18.73 9.34
C GLU A 203 4.79 -17.77 9.34
N GLY A 204 4.83 -16.74 8.51
CA GLY A 204 3.75 -15.74 8.41
C GLY A 204 3.78 -14.66 9.50
N THR A 205 4.93 -14.46 10.15
CA THR A 205 5.27 -13.18 10.81
C THR A 205 5.94 -12.23 9.81
N ALA A 206 5.76 -10.92 10.03
CA ALA A 206 6.42 -9.86 9.27
C ALA A 206 6.64 -8.61 10.11
N GLN A 207 7.56 -7.76 9.66
CA GLN A 207 7.65 -6.36 10.05
C GLN A 207 6.81 -5.53 9.08
N ALA A 208 5.68 -5.02 9.57
CA ALA A 208 4.88 -4.06 8.84
C ALA A 208 5.49 -2.66 9.02
N HIS A 209 5.65 -1.95 7.90
CA HIS A 209 6.25 -0.63 7.89
C HIS A 209 5.20 0.40 7.56
N VAL A 210 5.11 1.43 8.39
CA VAL A 210 4.14 2.51 8.17
C VAL A 210 4.84 3.67 7.51
N LEU A 211 4.70 3.69 6.20
CA LEU A 211 5.12 4.78 5.36
C LEU A 211 4.02 5.86 5.39
N TRP A 212 4.43 7.12 5.49
CA TRP A 212 3.49 8.24 5.48
C TRP A 212 2.81 8.32 4.10
N ALA A 213 1.52 8.67 4.08
CA ALA A 213 0.73 8.64 2.85
C ALA A 213 1.34 9.51 1.73
N SER A 214 2.00 10.62 2.08
CA SER A 214 2.70 11.53 1.17
C SER A 214 3.90 10.88 0.46
N GLU A 215 4.59 9.95 1.11
CA GLU A 215 5.81 9.33 0.58
C GLU A 215 5.52 8.18 -0.41
N TRP A 216 4.31 7.61 -0.36
CA TRP A 216 3.85 6.60 -1.33
C TRP A 216 3.42 7.17 -2.67
N ILE A 217 3.00 8.44 -2.73
CA ILE A 217 2.38 9.04 -3.92
C ILE A 217 3.32 9.04 -5.13
N HIS A 218 4.63 8.94 -4.90
CA HIS A 218 5.60 8.99 -5.99
C HIS A 218 5.70 7.71 -6.84
N GLY A 219 4.98 6.63 -6.51
CA GLY A 219 4.74 5.50 -7.44
C GLY A 219 5.98 4.77 -7.99
N THR A 220 7.20 5.17 -7.61
CA THR A 220 8.45 4.61 -8.12
C THR A 220 8.79 3.26 -7.50
N GLY A 221 8.02 2.80 -6.50
CA GLY A 221 8.27 1.56 -5.78
C GLY A 221 9.60 1.56 -5.01
N ARG A 222 10.33 2.69 -4.98
CA ARG A 222 11.60 2.80 -4.27
C ARG A 222 11.31 3.08 -2.81
N LEU A 223 11.68 2.15 -1.94
CA LEU A 223 11.69 2.40 -0.50
C LEU A 223 12.67 3.57 -0.24
N PRO A 224 12.26 4.61 0.51
CA PRO A 224 13.16 5.70 0.85
C PRO A 224 14.38 5.13 1.60
N ALA A 225 15.58 5.45 1.12
CA ALA A 225 16.85 4.91 1.64
C ALA A 225 17.14 5.26 3.11
N LYS A 226 16.28 6.07 3.76
CA LYS A 226 16.39 6.43 5.18
C LYS A 226 15.63 5.42 6.05
N GLN A 227 16.20 4.23 6.22
CA GLN A 227 15.81 3.33 7.31
C GLN A 227 16.04 4.01 8.67
N GLY A 228 15.15 3.77 9.65
CA GLY A 228 15.25 4.32 11.02
C GLY A 228 14.24 5.42 11.39
N ARG A 229 13.50 5.99 10.42
CA ARG A 229 12.43 6.98 10.71
C ARG A 229 11.02 6.38 10.76
N TYR A 230 10.85 5.16 10.27
CA TYR A 230 9.55 4.52 10.18
C TYR A 230 9.30 3.64 11.40
N LYS A 231 8.16 3.84 12.05
CA LYS A 231 7.69 2.93 13.10
C LYS A 231 7.41 1.58 12.48
N THR A 232 8.12 0.56 12.94
CA THR A 232 7.91 -0.83 12.55
C THR A 232 6.99 -1.49 13.57
N VAL A 233 6.11 -2.36 13.09
CA VAL A 233 5.25 -3.18 13.94
C VAL A 233 5.34 -4.61 13.48
N GLN A 234 5.70 -5.51 14.38
CA GLN A 234 5.63 -6.93 14.10
C GLN A 234 4.17 -7.35 14.01
N VAL A 235 3.88 -8.11 12.97
CA VAL A 235 2.55 -8.61 12.68
C VAL A 235 2.58 -10.10 12.43
N ILE A 236 1.47 -10.76 12.72
CA ILE A 236 1.25 -12.16 12.42
C ILE A 236 0.04 -12.33 11.52
N SER A 237 0.17 -13.19 10.52
CA SER A 237 -0.95 -13.57 9.66
C SER A 237 -2.05 -14.20 10.50
N THR A 238 -3.28 -13.77 10.26
CA THR A 238 -4.45 -14.28 10.99
C THR A 238 -4.59 -15.80 10.90
N ASP A 239 -4.32 -16.41 9.74
CA ASP A 239 -4.46 -17.86 9.57
C ASP A 239 -3.41 -18.64 10.36
N VAL A 240 -2.18 -18.14 10.44
CA VAL A 240 -1.13 -18.71 11.29
C VAL A 240 -1.52 -18.57 12.76
N LEU A 241 -1.91 -17.36 13.16
CA LEU A 241 -2.36 -17.10 14.53
C LEU A 241 -3.51 -18.02 14.93
N MET A 242 -4.51 -18.20 14.06
CA MET A 242 -5.64 -19.08 14.35
C MET A 242 -5.23 -20.55 14.47
N ARG A 243 -4.25 -21.03 13.68
CA ARG A 243 -3.68 -22.38 13.87
C ARG A 243 -3.03 -22.50 15.25
N MET A 244 -2.19 -21.54 15.63
CA MET A 244 -1.54 -21.53 16.95
C MET A 244 -2.56 -21.49 18.09
N VAL A 245 -3.62 -20.68 17.96
CA VAL A 245 -4.72 -20.59 18.92
C VAL A 245 -5.47 -21.91 19.02
N ILE A 246 -5.74 -22.56 17.88
CA ILE A 246 -6.36 -23.90 17.85
C ILE A 246 -5.46 -24.88 18.59
N ASP A 247 -4.17 -24.97 18.24
CA ASP A 247 -3.25 -25.93 18.84
C ASP A 247 -3.11 -25.73 20.36
N LYS A 248 -3.04 -24.47 20.82
CA LYS A 248 -2.96 -24.14 22.25
C LYS A 248 -4.21 -24.55 23.03
N TYR A 249 -5.40 -24.27 22.50
CA TYR A 249 -6.65 -24.42 23.24
C TYR A 249 -7.48 -25.64 22.83
N ARG A 250 -6.97 -26.50 21.93
CA ARG A 250 -7.68 -27.71 21.46
C ARG A 250 -8.07 -28.64 22.61
N ALA A 251 -7.22 -28.76 23.62
CA ALA A 251 -7.42 -29.62 24.78
C ALA A 251 -8.21 -28.95 25.91
N PHE A 252 -8.57 -27.67 25.80
CA PHE A 252 -9.18 -26.93 26.89
C PHE A 252 -10.69 -27.24 26.96
N PRO A 253 -11.19 -27.86 28.04
CA PRO A 253 -12.62 -28.14 28.17
C PRO A 253 -13.37 -26.82 28.43
N CYS A 254 -14.10 -26.34 27.43
CA CYS A 254 -14.97 -25.18 27.55
C CYS A 254 -16.43 -25.59 27.36
N PRO A 255 -17.35 -25.28 28.30
CA PRO A 255 -18.78 -25.56 28.14
C PRO A 255 -19.42 -24.92 26.89
N LYS A 256 -18.84 -23.81 26.39
CA LYS A 256 -19.30 -23.10 25.18
C LYS A 256 -18.62 -23.61 23.90
N GLY A 257 -17.80 -24.66 24.00
CA GLY A 257 -16.92 -25.14 22.95
C GLY A 257 -15.72 -24.22 22.68
N PHE A 258 -14.76 -24.72 21.91
CA PHE A 258 -13.53 -24.00 21.53
C PHE A 258 -13.82 -22.59 21.00
N MET A 259 -14.75 -22.45 20.05
CA MET A 259 -15.09 -21.16 19.45
C MET A 259 -15.73 -20.18 20.46
N GLY A 260 -16.48 -20.70 21.44
CA GLY A 260 -17.04 -19.90 22.53
C GLY A 260 -15.96 -19.32 23.42
N TYR A 261 -14.94 -20.11 23.75
CA TYR A 261 -13.78 -19.67 24.53
C TYR A 261 -12.99 -18.57 23.80
N ILE A 262 -12.67 -18.78 22.52
CA ILE A 262 -11.96 -17.78 21.73
C ILE A 262 -12.75 -16.47 21.64
N ARG A 263 -14.09 -16.56 21.53
CA ARG A 263 -14.97 -15.38 21.56
C ARG A 263 -14.90 -14.64 22.89
N ASP A 264 -14.86 -15.35 24.00
CA ASP A 264 -14.75 -14.75 25.33
C ASP A 264 -13.40 -14.04 25.51
N LEU A 265 -12.30 -14.61 25.02
CA LEU A 265 -10.96 -13.96 25.01
C LEU A 265 -10.98 -12.64 24.23
N VAL A 266 -11.51 -12.65 23.01
CA VAL A 266 -11.63 -11.44 22.19
C VAL A 266 -12.52 -10.38 22.87
N HIS A 267 -13.64 -10.79 23.48
CA HIS A 267 -14.50 -9.87 24.21
C HIS A 267 -13.82 -9.30 25.46
N LYS A 268 -13.03 -10.10 26.18
CA LYS A 268 -12.22 -9.66 27.32
C LYS A 268 -11.24 -8.57 26.87
N TYR A 269 -10.50 -8.80 25.78
CA TYR A 269 -9.60 -7.81 25.20
C TYR A 269 -10.31 -6.51 24.82
N MET A 270 -11.44 -6.61 24.11
CA MET A 270 -12.22 -5.43 23.70
C MET A 270 -12.74 -4.61 24.89
N ARG A 271 -13.14 -5.29 25.98
CA ARG A 271 -13.61 -4.64 27.21
C ARG A 271 -12.47 -3.88 27.90
N VAL A 272 -11.30 -4.52 28.07
CA VAL A 272 -10.11 -3.90 28.68
C VAL A 272 -9.68 -2.65 27.92
N ARG A 273 -9.86 -2.63 26.59
CA ARG A 273 -9.48 -1.50 25.72
C ARG A 273 -10.60 -0.49 25.47
N ASN A 274 -11.76 -0.59 26.15
CA ASN A 274 -12.92 0.29 25.96
C ASN A 274 -13.34 0.41 24.48
N ILE A 275 -13.54 -0.73 23.79
CA ILE A 275 -13.95 -0.78 22.38
C ILE A 275 -15.45 -1.12 22.29
N SER A 276 -16.25 -0.18 21.79
CA SER A 276 -17.70 -0.35 21.62
C SER A 276 -18.06 -1.45 20.60
N ARG A 277 -19.10 -2.24 20.93
CA ARG A 277 -19.66 -3.31 20.07
C ARG A 277 -20.43 -2.80 18.85
N ALA A 278 -20.75 -1.50 18.79
CA ALA A 278 -21.76 -0.94 17.89
C ALA A 278 -21.33 -0.82 16.40
N SER A 279 -20.29 -1.51 15.94
CA SER A 279 -19.74 -1.30 14.60
C SER A 279 -19.47 -2.56 13.80
N VAL A 280 -19.75 -2.48 12.51
CA VAL A 280 -19.65 -3.58 11.55
C VAL A 280 -18.47 -3.30 10.62
N MET A 281 -17.32 -3.90 10.89
CA MET A 281 -16.25 -4.07 9.90
C MET A 281 -15.60 -5.45 10.09
N HIS A 282 -15.39 -6.13 8.96
CA HIS A 282 -15.19 -7.57 8.82
C HIS A 282 -13.72 -7.93 8.58
N VAL A 283 -13.01 -8.32 9.64
CA VAL A 283 -11.74 -9.08 9.51
C VAL A 283 -12.09 -10.58 9.40
N ARG A 284 -11.26 -11.41 8.76
CA ARG A 284 -11.52 -12.86 8.66
C ARG A 284 -11.72 -13.53 10.04
N ILE A 285 -11.03 -13.07 11.07
CA ILE A 285 -11.27 -13.46 12.47
C ILE A 285 -12.72 -13.13 12.87
N ALA A 286 -13.23 -11.95 12.52
CA ALA A 286 -14.61 -11.56 12.79
C ALA A 286 -15.64 -12.41 12.03
N LYS A 287 -15.33 -12.87 10.81
CA LYS A 287 -16.19 -13.81 10.07
C LYS A 287 -16.11 -15.24 10.59
N ALA A 288 -14.91 -15.72 10.93
CA ALA A 288 -14.70 -17.05 11.49
C ALA A 288 -15.24 -17.17 12.93
N LEU A 289 -15.06 -16.13 13.74
CA LEU A 289 -15.54 -16.08 15.14
C LEU A 289 -16.94 -15.46 15.29
N THR A 290 -17.53 -14.93 14.21
CA THR A 290 -18.79 -14.16 14.19
C THR A 290 -18.85 -12.99 15.19
N ILE A 291 -17.72 -12.30 15.42
CA ILE A 291 -17.61 -11.24 16.45
C ILE A 291 -17.78 -9.86 15.83
N ARG A 292 -18.94 -9.23 16.09
CA ARG A 292 -19.21 -7.85 15.69
C ARG A 292 -18.25 -6.89 16.41
N GLY A 293 -17.67 -5.95 15.69
CA GLY A 293 -16.77 -4.93 16.24
C GLY A 293 -15.28 -5.29 16.28
N PHE A 294 -14.89 -6.55 16.01
CA PHE A 294 -13.47 -6.94 16.06
C PHE A 294 -12.62 -6.21 15.01
N GLY A 295 -13.15 -5.92 13.81
CA GLY A 295 -12.43 -5.10 12.82
C GLY A 295 -12.06 -3.72 13.34
N ARG A 296 -12.96 -3.05 14.07
CA ARG A 296 -12.64 -1.78 14.73
C ARG A 296 -11.65 -1.94 15.87
N ALA A 297 -11.63 -3.08 16.55
CA ALA A 297 -10.60 -3.35 17.55
C ALA A 297 -9.21 -3.44 16.92
N VAL A 298 -9.13 -4.03 15.72
CA VAL A 298 -7.89 -4.03 14.92
C VAL A 298 -7.55 -2.60 14.50
N ASP A 299 -8.47 -1.86 13.88
CA ASP A 299 -8.23 -0.48 13.45
C ASP A 299 -7.78 0.42 14.62
N LYS A 300 -8.48 0.34 15.77
CA LYS A 300 -8.12 1.09 16.98
C LYS A 300 -6.74 0.68 17.50
N ALA A 301 -6.39 -0.62 17.49
CA ALA A 301 -5.06 -1.05 17.89
C ALA A 301 -3.97 -0.48 16.97
N TRP A 302 -4.23 -0.35 15.67
CA TRP A 302 -3.34 0.36 14.74
C TRP A 302 -3.30 1.87 15.04
N GLU A 303 -4.44 2.50 15.30
CA GLU A 303 -4.51 3.93 15.66
C GLU A 303 -3.80 4.26 16.98
N GLU A 304 -3.92 3.40 18.00
CA GLU A 304 -3.20 3.51 19.28
C GLU A 304 -1.68 3.41 19.08
N MET A 305 -1.23 2.72 18.03
CA MET A 305 0.16 2.70 17.63
C MET A 305 0.55 3.94 16.79
N GLY A 306 -0.39 4.82 16.45
CA GLY A 306 -0.18 5.98 15.58
C GLY A 306 -0.10 5.60 14.10
N LEU A 307 -0.77 4.51 13.70
CA LEU A 307 -0.57 3.85 12.42
C LEU A 307 -1.88 3.55 11.69
N SER A 308 -1.82 3.45 10.36
CA SER A 308 -2.96 3.04 9.54
C SER A 308 -2.80 1.59 9.09
N PHE A 309 -3.78 0.73 9.40
CA PHE A 309 -3.83 -0.65 8.91
C PHE A 309 -3.68 -0.73 7.38
N LYS A 310 -4.31 0.21 6.65
CA LYS A 310 -4.22 0.28 5.18
C LYS A 310 -2.80 0.55 4.70
N ALA A 311 -2.03 1.39 5.41
CA ALA A 311 -0.63 1.66 5.08
C ALA A 311 0.25 0.43 5.36
N ALA A 312 0.08 -0.18 6.53
CA ALA A 312 0.76 -1.43 6.89
C ALA A 312 0.44 -2.56 5.90
N LYS A 313 -0.81 -2.69 5.48
CA LYS A 313 -1.24 -3.70 4.51
C LYS A 313 -0.55 -3.49 3.17
N ARG A 314 -0.47 -2.24 2.71
CA ARG A 314 0.25 -1.91 1.48
C ARG A 314 1.73 -2.27 1.53
N SER A 315 2.38 -2.26 2.70
CA SER A 315 3.78 -2.71 2.81
C SER A 315 3.95 -4.22 2.64
N LEU A 316 2.89 -5.02 2.81
CA LEU A 316 2.89 -6.49 2.71
C LEU A 316 2.27 -7.03 1.42
N ILE A 317 1.94 -6.15 0.46
CA ILE A 317 1.39 -6.52 -0.85
C ILE A 317 2.22 -5.89 -1.96
N ALA A 318 2.70 -6.68 -2.91
CA ALA A 318 3.29 -6.15 -4.13
C ALA A 318 2.43 -6.48 -5.35
N SER A 319 2.29 -5.52 -6.26
CA SER A 319 1.77 -5.78 -7.60
C SER A 319 2.85 -6.49 -8.38
N LEU A 320 2.51 -7.67 -8.89
CA LEU A 320 3.45 -8.54 -9.56
C LEU A 320 2.79 -9.05 -10.83
N PRO A 321 3.25 -8.65 -12.03
CA PRO A 321 2.65 -9.16 -13.24
C PRO A 321 2.89 -10.67 -13.35
N TYR A 322 1.98 -11.37 -14.01
CA TYR A 322 2.08 -12.81 -14.22
C TYR A 322 3.15 -13.17 -15.23
N LEU A 323 3.95 -14.17 -14.88
CA LEU A 323 4.93 -14.76 -15.74
C LEU A 323 4.30 -15.93 -16.50
N GLU A 324 3.98 -15.73 -17.77
CA GLU A 324 3.40 -16.78 -18.61
C GLU A 324 4.47 -17.80 -19.00
N SER A 325 4.31 -19.02 -18.48
CA SER A 325 5.26 -20.12 -18.70
C SER A 325 4.93 -21.00 -19.91
N LYS A 326 3.77 -20.81 -20.57
CA LYS A 326 3.29 -21.66 -21.67
C LYS A 326 3.40 -20.94 -23.01
N GLY A 327 4.21 -21.49 -23.93
CA GLY A 327 4.16 -21.19 -25.37
C GLY A 327 4.87 -19.91 -25.86
N SER A 328 5.51 -19.13 -24.99
CA SER A 328 6.27 -17.93 -25.35
C SER A 328 7.43 -17.75 -24.37
N PRO A 329 8.55 -17.10 -24.74
CA PRO A 329 9.59 -16.73 -23.77
C PRO A 329 9.00 -15.83 -22.68
N MET A 330 8.67 -16.43 -21.53
CA MET A 330 8.38 -15.77 -20.24
C MET A 330 7.75 -14.37 -20.37
N ALA A 331 6.59 -14.31 -21.03
CA ALA A 331 5.87 -13.07 -21.27
C ALA A 331 5.21 -12.58 -19.98
N VAL A 332 5.15 -11.26 -19.80
CA VAL A 332 4.68 -10.63 -18.58
C VAL A 332 3.31 -10.00 -18.83
N ASP A 333 2.25 -10.56 -18.22
CA ASP A 333 0.89 -10.02 -18.32
C ASP A 333 0.50 -9.30 -17.01
N ARG A 334 0.04 -8.06 -17.12
CA ARG A 334 -0.47 -7.27 -15.97
C ARG A 334 -1.95 -7.50 -15.71
N GLY A 335 -2.62 -8.21 -16.62
CA GLY A 335 -4.05 -8.33 -16.67
C GLY A 335 -4.73 -7.01 -17.05
N PHE A 336 -6.01 -7.10 -17.36
CA PHE A 336 -6.85 -6.00 -17.81
C PHE A 336 -8.04 -5.88 -16.88
N THR A 337 -8.49 -4.66 -16.63
CA THR A 337 -9.74 -4.38 -15.92
C THR A 337 -10.77 -3.83 -16.89
N CYS A 338 -12.03 -4.21 -16.70
CA CYS A 338 -13.14 -3.74 -17.50
C CYS A 338 -13.68 -2.43 -16.93
N GLU A 339 -13.64 -1.36 -17.71
CA GLU A 339 -14.20 -0.06 -17.31
C GLU A 339 -15.70 -0.13 -17.04
N GLY A 340 -16.44 -0.95 -17.80
CA GLY A 340 -17.86 -1.20 -17.58
C GLY A 340 -18.14 -1.76 -16.18
N CYS A 341 -17.48 -2.86 -15.81
CA CYS A 341 -17.66 -3.41 -14.46
C CYS A 341 -17.18 -2.45 -13.36
N PHE A 342 -16.09 -1.70 -13.57
CA PHE A 342 -15.65 -0.70 -12.60
C PHE A 342 -16.70 0.42 -12.42
N ARG A 343 -17.45 0.74 -13.48
CA ARG A 343 -18.53 1.73 -13.46
C ARG A 343 -19.68 1.17 -12.64
N ASP A 344 -20.12 -0.03 -12.96
CA ASP A 344 -21.21 -0.71 -12.24
C ASP A 344 -20.95 -0.77 -10.72
N GLU A 345 -19.74 -1.16 -10.28
CA GLU A 345 -19.39 -1.14 -8.85
C GLU A 345 -19.48 0.25 -8.25
N ARG A 346 -19.05 1.28 -8.98
CA ARG A 346 -19.09 2.66 -8.48
C ARG A 346 -20.53 3.14 -8.29
N LEU A 347 -21.45 2.72 -9.16
CA LEU A 347 -22.88 3.03 -9.06
C LEU A 347 -23.54 2.26 -7.91
N ASP A 348 -23.14 1.01 -7.71
CA ASP A 348 -23.76 0.12 -6.73
C ASP A 348 -23.29 0.31 -5.28
N ARG A 349 -22.26 1.13 -5.00
CA ARG A 349 -21.75 1.40 -3.64
C ARG A 349 -22.78 1.93 -2.63
N ARG A 350 -24.02 2.21 -3.03
CA ARG A 350 -25.16 2.53 -2.16
C ARG A 350 -25.95 1.30 -1.72
N SER A 351 -25.93 0.22 -2.51
CA SER A 351 -26.47 -1.10 -2.16
C SER A 351 -25.45 -1.83 -1.29
N PHE A 352 -25.42 -1.55 0.01
CA PHE A 352 -24.49 -2.22 0.95
C PHE A 352 -24.56 -3.76 0.92
N LEU A 353 -25.58 -4.33 0.25
CA LEU A 353 -25.92 -5.74 0.24
C LEU A 353 -25.29 -6.55 -0.92
N HIS A 354 -24.83 -5.92 -2.02
CA HIS A 354 -24.27 -6.65 -3.17
C HIS A 354 -22.82 -6.27 -3.47
N ARG A 355 -21.86 -7.04 -2.95
CA ARG A 355 -20.46 -6.92 -3.36
C ARG A 355 -20.30 -7.53 -4.76
N TYR A 356 -20.34 -6.71 -5.81
CA TYR A 356 -20.01 -7.14 -7.18
C TYR A 356 -18.58 -7.72 -7.24
N PRO A 357 -18.39 -9.03 -7.52
CA PRO A 357 -17.07 -9.62 -7.70
C PRO A 357 -16.42 -9.18 -9.01
N ARG A 358 -17.24 -8.92 -10.04
CA ARG A 358 -16.81 -8.70 -11.44
C ARG A 358 -15.99 -7.42 -11.65
N SER A 359 -16.33 -6.31 -10.99
CA SER A 359 -15.58 -5.04 -11.10
C SER A 359 -14.15 -5.09 -10.59
N ARG A 360 -13.88 -6.06 -9.72
CA ARG A 360 -12.58 -6.32 -9.12
C ARG A 360 -11.91 -7.52 -9.76
N GLN A 361 -12.53 -8.12 -10.76
CA GLN A 361 -11.89 -9.13 -11.57
C GLN A 361 -10.89 -8.44 -12.48
N VAL A 362 -9.80 -9.15 -12.69
CA VAL A 362 -8.80 -8.81 -13.68
C VAL A 362 -8.79 -9.99 -14.64
N TRP A 363 -8.67 -9.71 -15.93
CA TRP A 363 -8.74 -10.68 -17.00
C TRP A 363 -7.38 -10.76 -17.70
N LEU A 364 -6.97 -11.97 -18.08
CA LEU A 364 -5.86 -12.15 -19.02
C LEU A 364 -6.24 -11.65 -20.40
N ARG A 365 -5.26 -11.30 -21.25
CA ARG A 365 -5.51 -10.81 -22.61
C ARG A 365 -6.54 -11.65 -23.39
N GLY A 366 -6.40 -12.98 -23.38
CA GLY A 366 -7.32 -13.89 -24.08
C GLY A 366 -8.73 -13.95 -23.48
N GLN A 367 -8.91 -13.54 -22.23
CA GLN A 367 -10.21 -13.54 -21.53
C GLN A 367 -10.97 -12.21 -21.68
N VAL A 368 -10.27 -11.11 -21.99
CA VAL A 368 -10.87 -9.76 -22.07
C VAL A 368 -11.97 -9.69 -23.12
N MET A 369 -11.74 -10.28 -24.29
CA MET A 369 -12.71 -10.20 -25.39
C MET A 369 -14.01 -10.94 -25.06
N ASN A 370 -13.91 -12.13 -24.46
CA ASN A 370 -15.09 -12.87 -24.02
C ASN A 370 -15.88 -12.07 -22.97
N HIS A 371 -15.16 -11.49 -21.99
CA HIS A 371 -15.80 -10.64 -21.00
C HIS A 371 -16.45 -9.39 -21.62
N PHE A 372 -15.80 -8.75 -22.60
CA PHE A 372 -16.33 -7.57 -23.28
C PHE A 372 -17.65 -7.88 -24.01
N ILE A 373 -17.78 -9.07 -24.61
CA ILE A 373 -19.03 -9.52 -25.26
C ILE A 373 -20.17 -9.67 -24.25
N GLU A 374 -19.87 -10.01 -23.00
CA GLU A 374 -20.88 -10.19 -21.94
C GLU A 374 -21.15 -8.92 -21.12
N CYS A 375 -20.26 -7.93 -21.15
CA CYS A 375 -20.36 -6.73 -20.33
C CYS A 375 -21.13 -5.62 -21.06
N ALA A 376 -22.45 -5.58 -20.87
CA ALA A 376 -23.32 -4.55 -21.46
C ALA A 376 -22.84 -3.11 -21.19
N THR A 377 -22.39 -2.80 -19.97
CA THR A 377 -21.86 -1.47 -19.63
C THR A 377 -20.60 -1.14 -20.41
N ALA A 378 -19.69 -2.11 -20.61
CA ALA A 378 -18.47 -1.87 -21.39
C ALA A 378 -18.79 -1.64 -22.86
N GLN A 379 -19.76 -2.38 -23.41
CA GLN A 379 -20.25 -2.18 -24.77
C GLN A 379 -20.89 -0.80 -24.93
N ALA A 380 -21.71 -0.38 -23.96
CA ALA A 380 -22.31 0.94 -23.97
C ALA A 380 -21.28 2.07 -23.84
N ILE A 381 -20.19 1.87 -23.08
CA ILE A 381 -19.05 2.80 -23.07
C ILE A 381 -18.38 2.84 -24.44
N ALA A 382 -18.09 1.68 -25.04
CA ALA A 382 -17.44 1.60 -26.36
C ALA A 382 -18.29 2.21 -27.49
N ALA A 383 -19.62 2.10 -27.40
CA ALA A 383 -20.56 2.73 -28.32
C ALA A 383 -20.76 4.23 -28.08
N GLY A 384 -20.07 4.83 -27.10
CA GLY A 384 -20.26 6.23 -26.71
C GLY A 384 -21.57 6.50 -25.96
N GLY A 385 -22.32 5.46 -25.61
CA GLY A 385 -23.54 5.53 -24.82
C GLY A 385 -23.28 5.95 -23.37
N TYR A 386 -22.13 5.57 -22.80
CA TYR A 386 -21.69 5.98 -21.45
C TYR A 386 -20.28 6.58 -21.47
N LEU A 387 -20.00 7.48 -20.53
CA LEU A 387 -18.63 7.98 -20.31
C LEU A 387 -17.79 6.92 -19.58
N THR A 388 -16.50 6.92 -19.90
CA THR A 388 -15.50 6.23 -19.07
C THR A 388 -15.42 6.91 -17.70
N ILE A 389 -15.03 6.16 -16.68
CA ILE A 389 -14.91 6.71 -15.31
C ILE A 389 -13.88 7.82 -15.24
N LYS A 390 -12.80 7.69 -16.01
CA LYS A 390 -11.78 8.74 -16.12
C LYS A 390 -12.34 10.01 -16.73
N ALA A 391 -13.21 9.91 -17.74
CA ALA A 391 -13.87 11.06 -18.33
C ALA A 391 -14.86 11.71 -17.35
N GLU A 392 -15.66 10.91 -16.63
CA GLU A 392 -16.53 11.44 -15.57
C GLU A 392 -15.74 12.14 -14.47
N ASP A 393 -14.67 11.53 -13.97
CA ASP A 393 -13.82 12.11 -12.93
C ASP A 393 -13.17 13.41 -13.39
N LYS A 394 -12.79 13.52 -14.67
CA LYS A 394 -12.27 14.75 -15.26
C LYS A 394 -13.31 15.87 -15.22
N LEU A 395 -14.53 15.61 -15.68
CA LEU A 395 -15.62 16.58 -15.69
C LEU A 395 -16.04 16.99 -14.27
N LEU A 396 -16.12 16.04 -13.34
CA LEU A 396 -16.39 16.35 -11.94
C LEU A 396 -15.27 17.18 -11.30
N SER A 397 -14.01 16.89 -11.63
CA SER A 397 -12.86 17.66 -11.14
C SER A 397 -12.86 19.08 -11.68
N GLU A 398 -13.26 19.29 -12.93
CA GLU A 398 -13.43 20.61 -13.54
C GLU A 398 -14.49 21.44 -12.79
N LEU A 399 -15.66 20.87 -12.53
CA LEU A 399 -16.71 21.52 -11.73
C LEU A 399 -16.24 21.87 -10.32
N LEU A 400 -15.56 20.94 -9.64
CA LEU A 400 -15.02 21.16 -8.30
C LEU A 400 -13.98 22.28 -8.30
N PHE A 401 -13.05 22.25 -9.26
CA PHE A 401 -12.02 23.28 -9.39
C PHE A 401 -12.64 24.66 -9.65
N LYS A 402 -13.63 24.73 -10.55
CA LYS A 402 -14.34 25.98 -10.83
C LYS A 402 -15.09 26.50 -9.60
N ALA A 403 -15.78 25.64 -8.85
CA ALA A 403 -16.43 26.04 -7.60
C ALA A 403 -15.42 26.57 -6.58
N CYS A 404 -14.32 25.86 -6.33
CA CYS A 404 -13.27 26.29 -5.42
C CYS A 404 -12.61 27.64 -5.82
N SER A 405 -12.64 28.00 -7.11
CA SER A 405 -12.11 29.29 -7.58
C SER A 405 -12.95 30.50 -7.12
N TYR A 406 -14.26 30.32 -6.90
CA TYR A 406 -15.16 31.38 -6.46
C TYR A 406 -15.34 31.39 -4.94
N TRP A 407 -15.44 30.21 -4.34
CA TRP A 407 -15.69 30.00 -2.92
C TRP A 407 -14.45 29.40 -2.24
N ARG A 408 -13.70 30.23 -1.52
CA ARG A 408 -12.47 29.81 -0.82
C ARG A 408 -12.74 28.87 0.34
N GLU A 409 -13.88 29.04 1.01
CA GLU A 409 -14.30 28.20 2.13
C GLU A 409 -15.39 27.22 1.68
N PRO A 410 -15.27 25.92 1.99
CA PRO A 410 -16.27 24.93 1.60
C PRO A 410 -17.70 25.29 2.02
N ASP A 411 -17.86 25.93 3.18
CA ASP A 411 -19.16 26.32 3.75
C ASP A 411 -19.76 27.58 3.12
N SER A 412 -18.95 28.33 2.37
CA SER A 412 -19.43 29.48 1.59
C SER A 412 -20.07 29.07 0.25
N VAL A 413 -19.90 27.82 -0.17
CA VAL A 413 -20.51 27.28 -1.39
C VAL A 413 -22.02 27.15 -1.16
N PRO A 414 -22.87 27.79 -1.99
CA PRO A 414 -24.32 27.69 -1.85
C PRO A 414 -24.77 26.23 -1.82
N GLN A 415 -25.68 25.86 -0.91
CA GLN A 415 -26.14 24.47 -0.76
C GLN A 415 -26.64 23.86 -2.07
N MET A 416 -27.26 24.66 -2.95
CA MET A 416 -27.68 24.23 -4.28
C MET A 416 -26.49 23.89 -5.20
N VAL A 417 -25.41 24.68 -5.17
CA VAL A 417 -24.17 24.39 -5.91
C VAL A 417 -23.49 23.15 -5.32
N ARG A 418 -23.45 23.04 -3.99
CA ARG A 418 -22.95 21.86 -3.29
C ARG A 418 -23.74 20.62 -3.74
N ASN A 419 -25.07 20.67 -3.66
CA ASN A 419 -25.94 19.59 -4.11
C ASN A 419 -25.68 19.26 -5.58
N LEU A 420 -25.59 20.22 -6.49
CA LEU A 420 -25.31 19.96 -7.89
C LEU A 420 -23.95 19.28 -8.08
N VAL A 421 -22.86 19.85 -7.55
CA VAL A 421 -21.50 19.32 -7.72
C VAL A 421 -21.32 17.93 -7.09
N PHE A 422 -22.03 17.65 -5.99
CA PHE A 422 -21.94 16.37 -5.28
C PHE A 422 -23.02 15.35 -5.63
N THR A 423 -24.09 15.76 -6.34
CA THR A 423 -25.04 14.81 -6.94
C THR A 423 -24.32 14.12 -8.08
N ARG A 424 -23.87 12.88 -7.88
CA ARG A 424 -23.12 12.16 -8.91
C ARG A 424 -24.09 11.70 -10.00
N PRO A 425 -23.90 12.14 -11.26
CA PRO A 425 -24.71 11.74 -12.40
C PRO A 425 -24.90 10.23 -12.59
N GLY A 426 -23.92 9.43 -12.16
CA GLY A 426 -23.96 7.97 -12.27
C GLY A 426 -25.17 7.32 -11.59
N GLU A 427 -25.80 8.01 -10.64
CA GLU A 427 -26.96 7.52 -9.87
C GLU A 427 -28.23 7.34 -10.71
N PHE A 428 -28.27 7.89 -11.92
CA PHE A 428 -29.44 7.90 -12.79
C PHE A 428 -29.22 7.14 -14.11
N ASN A 429 -28.18 6.31 -14.19
CA ASN A 429 -27.81 5.58 -15.40
C ASN A 429 -27.71 6.48 -16.64
N TRP A 430 -27.19 7.70 -16.48
CA TRP A 430 -27.16 8.69 -17.55
C TRP A 430 -26.28 8.27 -18.71
N THR A 431 -26.76 8.55 -19.91
CA THR A 431 -25.96 8.48 -21.13
C THR A 431 -24.83 9.50 -21.09
N ALA A 432 -23.79 9.28 -21.89
CA ALA A 432 -22.68 10.23 -22.02
C ALA A 432 -23.18 11.63 -22.40
N HIS A 433 -24.16 11.70 -23.31
CA HIS A 433 -24.80 12.96 -23.70
C HIS A 433 -25.47 13.66 -22.52
N ASN A 434 -26.28 12.94 -21.73
CA ASN A 434 -26.97 13.52 -20.58
C ASN A 434 -25.98 14.02 -19.52
N PHE A 435 -24.90 13.27 -19.28
CA PHE A 435 -23.82 13.69 -18.38
C PHE A 435 -23.16 14.99 -18.86
N MET A 436 -22.78 15.07 -20.15
CA MET A 436 -22.16 16.26 -20.70
C MET A 436 -23.09 17.47 -20.66
N LEU A 437 -24.38 17.30 -20.97
CA LEU A 437 -25.36 18.37 -20.92
C LEU A 437 -25.56 18.88 -19.49
N TRP A 438 -25.67 17.97 -18.52
CA TRP A 438 -25.72 18.33 -17.10
C TRP A 438 -24.45 19.06 -16.66
N HIS A 439 -23.27 18.58 -17.07
CA HIS A 439 -22.00 19.21 -16.75
C HIS A 439 -21.97 20.65 -17.28
N GLN A 440 -22.32 20.86 -18.55
CA GLN A 440 -22.37 22.20 -19.16
C GLN A 440 -23.35 23.13 -18.44
N LYS A 441 -24.57 22.66 -18.14
CA LYS A 441 -25.58 23.44 -17.40
C LYS A 441 -25.10 23.79 -15.99
N THR A 442 -24.50 22.83 -15.29
CA THR A 442 -23.98 23.01 -13.94
C THR A 442 -22.79 23.97 -13.93
N LEU A 443 -21.85 23.81 -14.86
CA LEU A 443 -20.69 24.67 -15.00
C LEU A 443 -21.10 26.12 -15.27
N LYS A 444 -22.08 26.32 -16.16
CA LYS A 444 -22.67 27.64 -16.44
C LYS A 444 -23.26 28.25 -15.17
N TYR A 445 -24.11 27.52 -14.46
CA TYR A 445 -24.72 27.99 -13.21
C TYR A 445 -23.69 28.34 -12.12
N VAL A 446 -22.69 27.46 -11.94
CA VAL A 446 -21.57 27.68 -11.00
C VAL A 446 -20.80 28.94 -11.35
N THR A 447 -20.57 29.19 -12.64
CA THR A 447 -19.88 30.37 -13.14
C THR A 447 -20.69 31.64 -12.86
N GLU A 448 -21.98 31.67 -13.23
CA GLU A 448 -22.87 32.81 -12.99
C GLU A 448 -22.96 33.17 -11.50
N LYS A 449 -23.19 32.17 -10.63
CA LYS A 449 -23.24 32.40 -9.18
C LYS A 449 -21.89 32.77 -8.57
N GLY A 450 -20.81 32.26 -9.15
CA GLY A 450 -19.46 32.62 -8.76
C GLY A 450 -19.14 34.08 -9.07
N GLU A 451 -19.50 34.54 -10.27
CA GLU A 451 -19.32 35.93 -10.70
C GLU A 451 -20.12 36.91 -9.83
N ASP A 452 -21.36 36.56 -9.46
CA ASP A 452 -22.15 37.35 -8.50
C ASP A 452 -21.40 37.56 -7.18
N VAL A 453 -20.73 36.52 -6.67
CA VAL A 453 -19.97 36.56 -5.41
C VAL A 453 -18.72 37.42 -5.57
N VAL A 454 -18.01 37.31 -6.70
CA VAL A 454 -16.86 38.16 -7.02
C VAL A 454 -17.29 39.63 -7.09
N GLN A 455 -18.34 39.95 -7.83
CA GLN A 455 -18.86 41.32 -7.94
C GLN A 455 -19.34 41.88 -6.60
N ARG A 456 -19.93 41.05 -5.71
CA ARG A 456 -20.29 41.47 -4.34
C ARG A 456 -19.06 41.75 -3.50
N ARG A 457 -18.03 40.89 -3.59
CA ARG A 457 -16.76 41.08 -2.88
C ARG A 457 -16.09 42.38 -3.32
N GLU A 458 -15.99 42.63 -4.62
CA GLU A 458 -15.45 43.88 -5.17
C GLU A 458 -16.24 45.11 -4.73
N ARG A 459 -17.57 45.05 -4.75
CA ARG A 459 -18.43 46.13 -4.21
C ARG A 459 -18.15 46.40 -2.74
N MET A 460 -18.02 45.35 -1.92
CA MET A 460 -17.69 45.48 -0.50
C MET A 460 -16.30 46.05 -0.29
N GLU A 461 -15.29 45.58 -1.01
CA GLU A 461 -13.92 46.13 -0.95
C GLU A 461 -13.88 47.61 -1.34
N ASN A 462 -14.64 48.01 -2.37
CA ASN A 462 -14.77 49.41 -2.77
C ASN A 462 -15.48 50.26 -1.70
N LEU A 463 -16.49 49.72 -1.03
CA LEU A 463 -17.15 50.40 0.10
C LEU A 463 -16.20 50.58 1.29
N VAL A 464 -15.42 49.54 1.63
CA VAL A 464 -14.39 49.61 2.68
C VAL A 464 -13.33 50.65 2.33
N ARG A 465 -12.79 50.64 1.11
CA ARG A 465 -11.83 51.65 0.64
C ARG A 465 -12.39 53.07 0.73
N ARG A 466 -13.65 53.29 0.33
CA ARG A 466 -14.32 54.59 0.44
C ARG A 466 -14.51 55.01 1.89
N TRP A 467 -14.85 54.07 2.78
CA TRP A 467 -14.99 54.32 4.21
C TRP A 467 -13.65 54.73 4.82
N ASP A 468 -12.59 53.97 4.55
CA ASP A 468 -11.24 54.25 5.04
C ASP A 468 -10.73 55.60 4.55
N TYR A 469 -10.99 55.95 3.27
CA TYR A 469 -10.68 57.27 2.73
C TYR A 469 -11.44 58.39 3.46
N LYS A 470 -12.75 58.23 3.70
CA LYS A 470 -13.54 59.22 4.46
C LYS A 470 -13.03 59.35 5.90
N LYS A 471 -12.69 58.23 6.55
CA LYS A 471 -12.11 58.19 7.90
C LYS A 471 -10.77 58.92 7.95
N ALA A 472 -9.86 58.64 7.01
CA ALA A 472 -8.58 59.31 6.89
C ALA A 472 -8.74 60.83 6.66
N ARG A 473 -9.67 61.24 5.78
CA ARG A 473 -9.99 62.65 5.54
C ARG A 473 -10.54 63.35 6.79
N ALA A 474 -11.43 62.70 7.54
CA ALA A 474 -11.97 63.24 8.79
C ALA A 474 -10.86 63.42 9.84
N ILE A 475 -9.96 62.45 9.98
CA ILE A 475 -8.79 62.55 10.86
C ILE A 475 -7.90 63.73 10.45
N GLN A 476 -7.64 63.92 9.15
CA GLN A 476 -6.85 65.04 8.64
C GLN A 476 -7.50 66.39 8.93
N LEU A 477 -8.82 66.50 8.78
CA LEU A 477 -9.57 67.73 9.08
C LEU A 477 -9.48 68.09 10.57
N VAL A 478 -9.66 67.10 11.47
CA VAL A 478 -9.51 67.31 12.92
C VAL A 478 -8.07 67.72 13.27
N ARG A 479 -7.07 67.11 12.62
CA ARG A 479 -5.66 67.48 12.80
C ARG A 479 -5.38 68.92 12.35
N ASN A 480 -5.89 69.33 11.19
CA ASN A 480 -5.75 70.69 10.68
C ASN A 480 -6.48 71.72 11.56
N GLN A 481 -7.66 71.41 12.10
CA GLN A 481 -8.36 72.29 13.05
C GLN A 481 -7.58 72.46 14.36
N ARG A 482 -6.95 71.40 14.87
CA ARG A 482 -6.08 71.48 16.05
C ARG A 482 -4.84 72.34 15.77
N LEU A 483 -4.19 72.14 14.63
CA LEU A 483 -3.02 72.94 14.23
C LEU A 483 -3.40 74.42 13.99
N GLY A 484 -4.54 74.68 13.36
CA GLY A 484 -5.05 76.04 13.16
C GLY A 484 -5.38 76.77 14.47
N ARG A 485 -5.77 76.06 15.54
CA ARG A 485 -5.91 76.65 16.88
C ARG A 485 -4.57 76.92 17.57
N ILE A 486 -3.53 76.16 17.27
CA ILE A 486 -2.19 76.35 17.84
C ILE A 486 -1.46 77.51 17.16
N TYR A 487 -1.73 77.76 15.87
CA TYR A 487 -1.09 78.82 15.08
C TYR A 487 -1.99 80.04 14.81
N ALA A 488 -3.16 80.14 15.45
CA ALA A 488 -3.93 81.38 15.40
C ALA A 488 -3.10 82.48 16.08
N PRO A 489 -2.65 83.52 15.36
CA PRO A 489 -1.90 84.60 15.97
C PRO A 489 -2.77 85.22 17.06
N SER A 490 -2.26 85.26 18.28
CA SER A 490 -2.89 85.97 19.40
C SER A 490 -3.06 87.43 18.98
N SER A 491 -4.25 87.79 18.51
CA SER A 491 -4.65 89.16 18.20
C SER A 491 -4.94 89.95 19.47
N SER A 492 -4.03 89.86 20.44
CA SER A 492 -3.92 90.74 21.61
C SER A 492 -2.68 91.62 21.44
N ALA A 493 -2.70 92.47 20.43
CA ALA A 493 -1.82 93.64 20.34
C ALA A 493 -2.60 94.75 19.65
N ARG A 494 -3.60 95.30 20.35
CA ARG A 494 -4.08 96.66 20.12
C ARG A 494 -3.67 97.52 21.31
N SER A 495 -2.94 98.58 20.97
CA SER A 495 -2.80 99.88 21.64
C SER A 495 -2.24 99.94 23.06
N ALA A 496 -0.94 100.26 23.14
CA ALA A 496 -0.49 101.54 23.68
C ALA A 496 0.34 102.24 22.60
#